data_AF-A0A959JV92-F1
#
_entry.id   AF-A0A959JV92-F1
#
_cell.length_a   1.000
_cell.length_b   1.000
_cell.length_c   1.000
_cell.angle_alpha   90.00
_cell.angle_beta   90.00
_cell.angle_gamma   90.00
#
_symmetry.space_group_name_H-M   'P 1'
#
loop_
_entity.id
_entity.type
_entity.pdbx_description
1 polymer ?
#
loop_
_entity_poly.entity_id
_entity_poly.type
_entity_poly.pdbx_seq_one_letter_code
_entity_poly.pdbx_strand_id
1 'polypeptide(L)'
;MRRNIQLDALFTLFLIVAITACQKDDLSGTGSDLDRQLKDLLITASKGEGLDFFIMPASDDFANIPQDPRNLLTTAKVELGRNLYHETGLAINPMRPEGKFTYSCASCHHSRAGFQAGRKQGIGEGGSGFGQSGEGRNPNNVYEISDLDVQPIRTPSAMNGAWQTNQLWNGQFGATHLNEGTEASWTEETPKFNNFLGYEGLETQAIAGLSVHRMGIDEDFCNSNTYKQLFSEAYPGLADKDLYTKENAGLAIAAFERTMISNQAPFQQWLKGNGNAMFDDEKRGAILFFGKAKCVNCHTGPALNEMNFHGLGMKDLDGPGIYGTAVDKVENRGRGGFTNNPDDNYKFKVPQLYNLKDSPFYGHGGNFQSVKEVIEYKNQAIPENDRVPQSQLSDEFVPLGLTGEEIAQLTRFIENALYDANLNRYNPITLPSGFCFPNNDNFTKNDLGCN
;
A
#
# COMPACT_ATOMS: atom_id res chain seq x y z
N MET A 1 -92.83 -29.19 -39.26
CA MET A 1 -93.28 -29.74 -37.95
C MET A 1 -92.78 -28.77 -36.87
N ARG A 2 -93.70 -28.01 -36.22
CA ARG A 2 -93.59 -27.23 -34.94
C ARG A 2 -92.48 -26.14 -34.81
N ARG A 3 -92.84 -24.84 -34.82
CA ARG A 3 -93.09 -23.87 -33.71
C ARG A 3 -91.84 -23.04 -33.32
N ASN A 4 -91.83 -21.72 -33.59
CA ASN A 4 -92.10 -20.54 -32.71
C ASN A 4 -90.94 -20.18 -31.73
N ILE A 5 -90.23 -19.05 -31.87
CA ILE A 5 -90.47 -17.63 -31.42
C ILE A 5 -89.62 -17.26 -30.16
N GLN A 6 -89.07 -16.02 -30.15
CA GLN A 6 -88.61 -15.15 -29.02
C GLN A 6 -87.24 -15.45 -28.36
N LEU A 7 -86.28 -14.51 -28.19
CA LEU A 7 -86.15 -13.13 -27.61
C LEU A 7 -85.36 -13.19 -26.28
N ASP A 8 -84.36 -12.30 -26.18
CA ASP A 8 -83.72 -11.66 -25.03
C ASP A 8 -83.98 -12.19 -23.60
N ALA A 9 -82.90 -12.38 -22.81
CA ALA A 9 -82.59 -11.50 -21.66
C ALA A 9 -81.54 -12.10 -20.70
N LEU A 10 -80.63 -11.21 -20.28
CA LEU A 10 -79.82 -11.13 -19.06
C LEU A 10 -79.98 -12.20 -17.97
N PHE A 11 -78.82 -12.68 -17.50
CA PHE A 11 -78.57 -12.95 -16.07
C PHE A 11 -77.12 -12.52 -15.69
N THR A 12 -77.04 -11.41 -14.95
CA THR A 12 -76.29 -11.17 -13.68
C THR A 12 -75.20 -12.19 -13.28
N LEU A 13 -74.03 -11.89 -12.67
CA LEU A 13 -73.62 -10.87 -11.69
C LEU A 13 -72.09 -11.04 -11.41
N PHE A 14 -71.37 -9.93 -11.15
CA PHE A 14 -70.09 -9.74 -10.42
C PHE A 14 -69.06 -10.90 -10.24
N LEU A 15 -67.84 -10.65 -10.74
CA LEU A 15 -66.58 -10.97 -10.03
C LEU A 15 -65.50 -9.94 -10.44
N ILE A 16 -65.42 -8.81 -9.74
CA ILE A 16 -64.32 -8.42 -8.83
C ILE A 16 -62.91 -8.71 -9.36
N VAL A 17 -62.31 -7.64 -9.89
CA VAL A 17 -60.94 -7.12 -9.64
C VAL A 17 -59.95 -8.07 -8.96
N ALA A 18 -58.94 -8.50 -9.72
CA ALA A 18 -57.54 -8.56 -9.29
C ALA A 18 -56.64 -8.78 -10.52
N ILE A 19 -56.49 -7.74 -11.36
CA ILE A 19 -55.29 -7.66 -12.22
C ILE A 19 -54.20 -7.14 -11.30
N THR A 20 -53.65 -8.01 -10.46
CA THR A 20 -52.40 -7.73 -9.76
C THR A 20 -51.32 -7.63 -10.82
N ALA A 21 -50.74 -6.44 -10.92
CA ALA A 21 -49.50 -6.17 -11.60
C ALA A 21 -48.47 -7.23 -11.20
N CYS A 22 -48.17 -8.16 -12.10
CA CYS A 22 -46.84 -8.73 -12.17
C CYS A 22 -45.99 -7.74 -12.96
N GLN A 23 -45.60 -6.63 -12.30
CA GLN A 23 -44.27 -6.12 -12.57
C GLN A 23 -43.35 -7.28 -12.19
N LYS A 24 -42.63 -7.83 -13.17
CA LYS A 24 -41.35 -8.43 -12.84
C LYS A 24 -40.59 -7.30 -12.16
N ASP A 25 -40.38 -7.42 -10.85
CA ASP A 25 -39.36 -6.65 -10.17
C ASP A 25 -38.06 -6.99 -10.89
N ASP A 26 -37.67 -6.09 -11.78
CA ASP A 26 -36.41 -6.16 -12.48
C ASP A 26 -35.36 -5.73 -11.46
N LEU A 27 -34.86 -6.71 -10.69
CA LEU A 27 -33.71 -6.55 -9.80
C LEU A 27 -32.41 -6.19 -10.58
N SER A 28 -32.49 -5.95 -11.89
CA SER A 28 -31.39 -5.47 -12.73
C SER A 28 -31.25 -3.93 -12.78
N GLY A 29 -32.21 -3.17 -12.25
CA GLY A 29 -32.25 -1.71 -12.39
C GLY A 29 -31.17 -0.94 -11.62
N THR A 30 -30.96 -1.24 -10.33
CA THR A 30 -30.08 -0.42 -9.47
C THR A 30 -28.60 -0.63 -9.75
N GLY A 31 -28.17 -1.88 -9.99
CA GLY A 31 -26.78 -2.19 -10.34
C GLY A 31 -26.35 -1.45 -11.61
N SER A 32 -27.19 -1.47 -12.65
CA SER A 32 -26.90 -0.82 -13.94
C SER A 32 -26.81 0.71 -13.84
N ASP A 33 -27.59 1.34 -12.95
CA ASP A 33 -27.58 2.79 -12.78
C ASP A 33 -26.38 3.27 -11.97
N LEU A 34 -26.02 2.56 -10.89
CA LEU A 34 -24.80 2.86 -10.11
C LEU A 34 -23.54 2.66 -10.95
N ASP A 35 -23.51 1.59 -11.74
CA ASP A 35 -22.40 1.31 -12.65
C ASP A 35 -22.23 2.44 -13.67
N ARG A 36 -23.33 2.94 -14.24
CA ARG A 36 -23.30 4.07 -15.18
C ARG A 36 -22.78 5.34 -14.50
N GLN A 37 -23.34 5.68 -13.34
CA GLN A 37 -22.94 6.86 -12.58
C GLN A 37 -21.46 6.83 -12.19
N LEU A 38 -20.96 5.69 -11.71
CA LEU A 38 -19.56 5.54 -11.34
C LEU A 38 -18.64 5.67 -12.56
N LYS A 39 -19.02 5.10 -13.72
CA LYS A 39 -18.26 5.25 -14.97
C LYS A 39 -18.17 6.70 -15.41
N ASP A 40 -19.27 7.45 -15.36
CA ASP A 40 -19.29 8.87 -15.74
C ASP A 40 -18.37 9.72 -14.85
N LEU A 41 -18.35 9.44 -13.54
CA LEU A 41 -17.45 10.07 -12.58
C LEU A 41 -15.98 9.73 -12.85
N LEU A 42 -15.66 8.46 -13.17
CA LEU A 42 -14.30 8.04 -13.50
C LEU A 42 -13.80 8.65 -14.82
N ILE A 43 -14.64 8.74 -15.85
CA ILE A 43 -14.29 9.43 -17.10
C ILE A 43 -13.98 10.91 -16.84
N THR A 44 -14.75 11.55 -15.98
CA THR A 44 -14.49 12.94 -15.56
C THR A 44 -13.19 13.05 -14.77
N ALA A 45 -12.97 12.18 -13.79
CA ALA A 45 -11.80 12.20 -12.91
C ALA A 45 -10.49 11.88 -13.64
N SER A 46 -10.54 11.00 -14.65
CA SER A 46 -9.42 10.67 -15.55
C SER A 46 -9.13 11.75 -16.60
N LYS A 47 -9.85 12.89 -16.59
CA LYS A 47 -9.69 13.99 -17.57
C LYS A 47 -9.77 13.53 -19.03
N GLY A 48 -10.59 12.50 -19.30
CA GLY A 48 -10.82 11.98 -20.65
C GLY A 48 -9.97 10.76 -21.04
N GLU A 49 -9.06 10.28 -20.19
CA GLU A 49 -8.32 9.03 -20.44
C GLU A 49 -9.19 7.78 -20.30
N GLY A 50 -10.33 7.90 -19.61
CA GLY A 50 -11.31 6.82 -19.46
C GLY A 50 -10.99 5.88 -18.29
N LEU A 51 -11.59 4.70 -18.30
CA LEU A 51 -11.47 3.73 -17.20
C LEU A 51 -10.05 3.14 -17.12
N ASP A 52 -9.35 3.01 -18.25
CA ASP A 52 -8.01 2.42 -18.33
C ASP A 52 -6.99 3.16 -17.47
N PHE A 53 -7.18 4.46 -17.25
CA PHE A 53 -6.37 5.28 -16.34
C PHE A 53 -6.33 4.75 -14.89
N PHE A 54 -7.35 4.02 -14.46
CA PHE A 54 -7.43 3.44 -13.11
C PHE A 54 -7.09 1.94 -13.07
N ILE A 55 -6.85 1.31 -14.22
CA ILE A 55 -6.62 -0.14 -14.29
C ILE A 55 -5.16 -0.46 -13.99
N MET A 56 -4.94 -1.38 -13.06
CA MET A 56 -3.64 -1.99 -12.81
C MET A 56 -3.40 -3.17 -13.78
N PRO A 57 -2.18 -3.28 -14.33
CA PRO A 57 -1.80 -4.42 -15.17
C PRO A 57 -1.74 -5.72 -14.36
N ALA A 58 -1.46 -6.84 -15.04
CA ALA A 58 -1.11 -8.08 -14.35
C ALA A 58 0.26 -7.91 -13.63
N SER A 59 0.49 -8.62 -12.51
CA SER A 59 1.72 -8.45 -11.73
C SER A 59 2.98 -8.96 -12.45
N ASP A 60 2.77 -9.78 -13.48
CA ASP A 60 3.77 -10.34 -14.40
C ASP A 60 3.79 -9.65 -15.78
N ASP A 61 2.93 -8.65 -16.00
CA ASP A 61 2.92 -7.83 -17.21
C ASP A 61 3.91 -6.65 -17.07
N PHE A 62 5.19 -7.00 -17.05
CA PHE A 62 6.30 -6.07 -16.82
C PHE A 62 6.37 -4.93 -17.84
N ALA A 63 5.81 -5.12 -19.04
CA ALA A 63 5.80 -4.08 -20.07
C ALA A 63 4.90 -2.90 -19.69
N ASN A 64 3.85 -3.14 -18.88
CA ASN A 64 2.86 -2.14 -18.49
C ASN A 64 2.98 -1.69 -17.02
N ILE A 65 3.92 -2.27 -16.26
CA ILE A 65 4.27 -1.79 -14.92
C ILE A 65 5.28 -0.64 -15.05
N PRO A 66 5.02 0.55 -14.46
CA PRO A 66 6.01 1.62 -14.45
C PRO A 66 7.32 1.17 -13.80
N GLN A 67 8.44 1.42 -14.47
CA GLN A 67 9.76 0.93 -14.09
C GLN A 67 10.83 1.99 -14.33
N ASP A 68 11.85 1.99 -13.47
CA ASP A 68 13.01 2.84 -13.65
C ASP A 68 13.74 2.42 -14.95
N PRO A 69 14.10 3.37 -15.82
CA PRO A 69 14.73 3.06 -17.11
C PRO A 69 16.11 2.39 -16.99
N ARG A 70 16.75 2.47 -15.81
CA ARG A 70 18.04 1.86 -15.46
C ARG A 70 17.87 0.54 -14.70
N ASN A 71 16.65 0.17 -14.32
CA ASN A 71 16.35 -1.10 -13.63
C ASN A 71 15.15 -1.82 -14.25
N LEU A 72 15.30 -2.21 -15.52
CA LEU A 72 14.24 -2.94 -16.21
C LEU A 72 13.87 -4.26 -15.50
N LEU A 73 12.58 -4.53 -15.46
CA LEU A 73 11.97 -5.73 -14.89
C LEU A 73 12.21 -6.93 -15.79
N THR A 74 12.61 -8.04 -15.18
CA THR A 74 12.68 -9.37 -15.80
C THR A 74 12.17 -10.39 -14.81
N THR A 75 11.71 -11.55 -15.29
CA THR A 75 11.22 -12.62 -14.40
C THR A 75 12.29 -13.03 -13.40
N ALA A 76 13.53 -13.24 -13.86
CA ALA A 76 14.65 -13.64 -13.00
C ALA A 76 14.98 -12.57 -11.94
N LYS A 77 14.95 -11.28 -12.30
CA LYS A 77 15.24 -10.20 -11.35
C LYS A 77 14.13 -10.04 -10.30
N VAL A 78 12.87 -10.15 -10.72
CA VAL A 78 11.71 -10.16 -9.81
C VAL A 78 11.74 -11.36 -8.87
N GLU A 79 12.13 -12.54 -9.36
CA GLU A 79 12.26 -13.75 -8.55
C GLU A 79 13.40 -13.64 -7.53
N LEU A 80 14.57 -13.16 -7.94
CA LEU A 80 15.67 -12.86 -7.04
C LEU A 80 15.23 -11.85 -5.96
N GLY A 81 14.58 -10.76 -6.38
CA GLY A 81 14.06 -9.73 -5.49
C GLY A 81 13.07 -10.26 -4.46
N ARG A 82 12.14 -11.11 -4.89
CA ARG A 82 11.16 -11.74 -3.99
C ARG A 82 11.85 -12.55 -2.90
N ASN A 83 12.86 -13.33 -3.24
CA ASN A 83 13.61 -14.12 -2.26
C ASN A 83 14.40 -13.21 -1.32
N LEU A 84 15.17 -12.26 -1.84
CA LEU A 84 15.97 -11.33 -1.04
C LEU A 84 15.12 -10.45 -0.09
N TYR A 85 13.95 -10.01 -0.53
CA TYR A 85 13.02 -9.22 0.29
C TYR A 85 12.60 -9.96 1.58
N HIS A 86 12.48 -11.28 1.50
CA HIS A 86 12.08 -12.14 2.61
C HIS A 86 13.27 -12.81 3.32
N GLU A 87 14.48 -12.68 2.78
CA GLU A 87 15.66 -13.42 3.22
C GLU A 87 16.22 -12.90 4.54
N THR A 88 15.99 -13.64 5.62
CA THR A 88 16.56 -13.27 6.91
C THR A 88 18.07 -13.49 6.97
N GLY A 89 18.62 -14.33 6.10
CA GLY A 89 20.06 -14.57 5.95
C GLY A 89 20.87 -13.32 5.61
N LEU A 90 20.24 -12.25 5.14
CA LEU A 90 20.91 -10.98 4.86
C LEU A 90 21.27 -10.19 6.11
N ALA A 91 20.65 -10.49 7.27
CA ALA A 91 20.95 -9.85 8.55
C ALA A 91 22.32 -10.29 9.11
N ILE A 92 23.41 -9.77 8.53
CA ILE A 92 24.78 -10.22 8.82
C ILE A 92 25.62 -9.25 9.65
N ASN A 93 25.19 -7.98 9.77
CA ASN A 93 25.90 -6.95 10.54
C ASN A 93 25.08 -6.39 11.73
N PRO A 94 24.40 -7.22 12.54
CA PRO A 94 23.55 -6.73 13.61
C PRO A 94 24.36 -6.03 14.72
N MET A 95 23.72 -5.14 15.47
CA MET A 95 24.27 -4.52 16.67
C MET A 95 24.55 -5.53 17.79
N ARG A 96 23.78 -6.63 17.84
CA ARG A 96 24.00 -7.75 18.77
C ARG A 96 24.07 -9.09 18.02
N PRO A 97 24.90 -10.05 18.45
CA PRO A 97 25.00 -11.36 17.80
C PRO A 97 23.65 -12.09 17.62
N GLU A 98 22.71 -11.90 18.54
CA GLU A 98 21.36 -12.47 18.53
C GLU A 98 20.50 -11.98 17.36
N GLY A 99 20.81 -10.82 16.79
CA GLY A 99 20.15 -10.30 15.59
C GLY A 99 20.60 -10.99 14.30
N LYS A 100 21.65 -11.82 14.34
CA LYS A 100 22.21 -12.42 13.12
C LYS A 100 21.22 -13.40 12.52
N PHE A 101 20.91 -13.21 11.24
CA PHE A 101 20.00 -14.02 10.45
C PHE A 101 18.54 -14.04 10.91
N THR A 102 18.05 -13.04 11.66
CA THR A 102 16.69 -13.08 12.26
C THR A 102 15.65 -12.19 11.61
N TYR A 103 16.02 -11.27 10.72
CA TYR A 103 15.12 -10.29 10.12
C TYR A 103 15.42 -10.02 8.65
N SER A 104 14.39 -9.60 7.93
CA SER A 104 14.40 -9.19 6.51
C SER A 104 13.52 -7.94 6.30
N CYS A 105 13.35 -7.46 5.06
CA CYS A 105 12.38 -6.41 4.73
C CYS A 105 10.96 -6.82 5.16
N ALA A 106 10.62 -8.11 4.98
CA ALA A 106 9.32 -8.66 5.33
C ALA A 106 9.00 -8.62 6.84
N SER A 107 9.99 -8.42 7.71
CA SER A 107 9.75 -8.24 9.17
C SER A 107 8.82 -7.07 9.47
N CYS A 108 8.91 -6.02 8.67
CA CYS A 108 8.10 -4.80 8.80
C CYS A 108 7.09 -4.62 7.65
N HIS A 109 7.24 -5.39 6.57
CA HIS A 109 6.43 -5.27 5.37
C HIS A 109 5.99 -6.65 4.86
N HIS A 110 5.02 -7.28 5.51
CA HIS A 110 4.55 -8.63 5.14
C HIS A 110 3.13 -8.63 4.59
N SER A 111 2.82 -9.62 3.75
CA SER A 111 1.51 -9.76 3.08
C SER A 111 0.32 -9.76 4.05
N ARG A 112 0.48 -10.31 5.26
CA ARG A 112 -0.60 -10.50 6.26
C ARG A 112 -1.17 -9.22 6.89
N ALA A 113 -0.53 -8.08 6.64
CA ALA A 113 -1.04 -6.76 7.04
C ALA A 113 -0.97 -5.76 5.87
N GLY A 114 -1.18 -6.23 4.64
CA GLY A 114 -1.11 -5.39 3.45
C GLY A 114 0.27 -4.78 3.22
N PHE A 115 1.34 -5.54 3.48
CA PHE A 115 2.76 -5.09 3.44
C PHE A 115 3.07 -3.93 4.38
N GLN A 116 2.42 -3.93 5.53
CA GLN A 116 2.69 -3.06 6.68
C GLN A 116 3.10 -3.94 7.87
N ALA A 117 3.48 -3.31 8.98
CA ALA A 117 4.11 -4.02 10.10
C ALA A 117 3.13 -4.77 11.03
N GLY A 118 1.81 -4.61 10.84
CA GLY A 118 0.81 -5.14 11.79
C GLY A 118 0.76 -4.45 13.15
N ARG A 119 1.54 -3.38 13.34
CA ARG A 119 1.66 -2.60 14.58
C ARG A 119 1.96 -1.13 14.30
N LYS A 120 1.86 -0.28 15.32
CA LYS A 120 2.03 1.19 15.18
C LYS A 120 3.44 1.59 14.72
N GLN A 121 4.48 0.89 15.18
CA GLN A 121 5.87 1.07 14.75
C GLN A 121 6.52 -0.30 14.51
N GLY A 122 7.02 -0.54 13.30
CA GLY A 122 7.74 -1.78 12.97
C GLY A 122 9.07 -1.90 13.71
N ILE A 123 9.46 -3.13 14.05
CA ILE A 123 10.77 -3.48 14.62
C ILE A 123 11.47 -4.49 13.70
N GLY A 124 12.61 -4.09 13.14
CA GLY A 124 13.51 -4.96 12.37
C GLY A 124 14.40 -5.79 13.31
N GLU A 125 15.68 -5.42 13.36
CA GLU A 125 16.61 -5.93 14.36
C GLU A 125 16.16 -5.59 15.79
N GLY A 126 16.41 -6.53 16.71
CA GLY A 126 16.05 -6.39 18.12
C GLY A 126 14.58 -6.70 18.37
N GLY A 127 13.82 -7.09 17.35
CA GLY A 127 12.49 -7.66 17.49
C GLY A 127 12.53 -9.17 17.75
N SER A 128 11.57 -9.67 18.51
CA SER A 128 11.36 -11.09 18.79
C SER A 128 9.88 -11.43 18.69
N GLY A 129 9.57 -12.62 18.17
CA GLY A 129 8.20 -13.05 17.88
C GLY A 129 7.60 -12.34 16.67
N PHE A 130 6.40 -12.80 16.30
CA PHE A 130 5.66 -12.27 15.16
C PHE A 130 4.15 -12.27 15.42
N GLY A 131 3.61 -13.24 16.15
CA GLY A 131 2.18 -13.48 16.23
C GLY A 131 1.64 -14.02 14.90
N GLN A 132 0.47 -13.58 14.48
CA GLN A 132 -0.14 -14.01 13.22
C GLN A 132 0.12 -13.04 12.08
N SER A 133 0.09 -11.75 12.35
CA SER A 133 0.16 -10.67 11.36
C SER A 133 1.09 -9.54 11.82
N GLY A 134 2.16 -9.86 12.56
CA GLY A 134 3.17 -8.90 13.02
C GLY A 134 2.86 -8.23 14.37
N GLU A 135 1.66 -8.39 14.90
CA GLU A 135 1.21 -7.81 16.17
C GLU A 135 1.98 -8.35 17.39
N GLY A 136 2.53 -9.56 17.27
CA GLY A 136 3.29 -10.21 18.33
C GLY A 136 4.78 -9.86 18.35
N ARG A 137 5.27 -9.11 17.35
CA ARG A 137 6.68 -8.72 17.30
C ARG A 137 6.96 -7.67 18.36
N ASN A 138 7.79 -7.99 19.35
CA ASN A 138 8.10 -7.13 20.50
C ASN A 138 9.61 -6.90 20.64
N PRO A 139 10.06 -5.84 21.34
CA PRO A 139 11.48 -5.70 21.68
C PRO A 139 12.00 -6.95 22.39
N ASN A 140 13.13 -7.46 21.92
CA ASN A 140 13.86 -8.56 22.54
C ASN A 140 14.53 -8.03 23.82
N ASN A 141 14.42 -8.78 24.91
CA ASN A 141 14.91 -8.38 26.23
C ASN A 141 16.45 -8.31 26.33
N VAL A 142 17.19 -8.84 25.36
CA VAL A 142 18.66 -8.71 25.29
C VAL A 142 19.13 -7.43 24.62
N TYR A 143 18.22 -6.67 24.00
CA TYR A 143 18.52 -5.40 23.35
C TYR A 143 18.23 -4.22 24.29
N GLU A 144 19.12 -3.24 24.28
CA GLU A 144 18.78 -1.91 24.79
C GLU A 144 17.86 -1.20 23.79
N ILE A 145 17.01 -0.28 24.27
CA ILE A 145 16.08 0.45 23.40
C ILE A 145 16.82 1.23 22.31
N SER A 146 18.03 1.73 22.61
CA SER A 146 18.89 2.43 21.64
C SER A 146 19.41 1.55 20.51
N ASP A 147 19.42 0.23 20.70
CA ASP A 147 19.94 -0.74 19.75
C ASP A 147 18.84 -1.26 18.80
N LEU A 148 17.57 -0.92 19.08
CA LEU A 148 16.44 -1.37 18.28
C LEU A 148 16.44 -0.69 16.90
N ASP A 149 16.23 -1.49 15.87
CA ASP A 149 15.95 -1.00 14.53
C ASP A 149 14.45 -0.71 14.39
N VAL A 150 14.09 0.56 14.56
CA VAL A 150 12.71 1.04 14.55
C VAL A 150 12.56 2.20 13.58
N GLN A 151 11.41 2.22 12.90
CA GLN A 151 11.07 3.29 11.97
C GLN A 151 10.75 4.60 12.70
N PRO A 152 11.27 5.76 12.25
CA PRO A 152 11.01 7.05 12.89
C PRO A 152 9.60 7.60 12.61
N ILE A 153 8.93 7.09 11.58
CA ILE A 153 7.54 7.36 11.20
C ILE A 153 6.86 6.00 10.99
N ARG A 154 5.54 5.90 11.09
CA ARG A 154 4.83 4.64 10.84
C ARG A 154 5.22 4.05 9.48
N THR A 155 5.45 2.75 9.43
CA THR A 155 5.76 2.01 8.21
C THR A 155 4.65 2.19 7.16
N PRO A 156 4.95 2.76 5.97
CA PRO A 156 4.01 2.76 4.86
C PRO A 156 3.86 1.34 4.27
N SER A 157 2.77 1.09 3.57
CA SER A 157 2.64 -0.15 2.79
C SER A 157 3.68 -0.17 1.66
N ALA A 158 4.29 -1.34 1.42
CA ALA A 158 5.15 -1.55 0.24
C ALA A 158 4.35 -1.87 -1.04
N MET A 159 3.02 -2.01 -0.94
CA MET A 159 2.16 -2.27 -2.10
C MET A 159 2.08 -1.06 -3.03
N ASN A 160 1.88 -1.33 -4.31
CA ASN A 160 1.58 -0.36 -5.36
C ASN A 160 2.64 0.75 -5.50
N GLY A 161 3.89 0.44 -5.11
CA GLY A 161 5.00 1.38 -5.17
C GLY A 161 5.41 1.79 -6.59
N ALA A 162 5.04 1.00 -7.60
CA ALA A 162 5.38 1.26 -9.01
C ALA A 162 4.90 2.63 -9.51
N TRP A 163 3.79 3.15 -8.97
CA TRP A 163 3.25 4.47 -9.35
C TRP A 163 3.79 5.62 -8.49
N GLN A 164 4.87 5.40 -7.73
CA GLN A 164 5.49 6.42 -6.88
C GLN A 164 6.96 6.57 -7.24
N THR A 165 7.28 7.69 -7.87
CA THR A 165 8.63 8.00 -8.37
C THR A 165 9.60 8.37 -7.26
N ASN A 166 9.10 8.91 -6.14
CA ASN A 166 9.89 9.15 -4.94
C ASN A 166 9.25 8.46 -3.72
N GLN A 167 10.08 7.87 -2.86
CA GLN A 167 9.65 6.97 -1.77
C GLN A 167 9.76 7.59 -0.38
N LEU A 168 9.14 6.90 0.60
CA LEU A 168 8.88 7.35 1.97
C LEU A 168 7.85 8.48 2.08
N TRP A 169 7.38 8.74 3.30
CA TRP A 169 6.38 9.77 3.60
C TRP A 169 6.79 11.18 3.20
N ASN A 170 8.09 11.49 3.20
CA ASN A 170 8.64 12.79 2.80
C ASN A 170 9.25 12.80 1.38
N GLY A 171 9.18 11.69 0.64
CA GLY A 171 9.70 11.60 -0.73
C GLY A 171 11.22 11.74 -0.87
N GLN A 172 12.00 11.51 0.19
CA GLN A 172 13.44 11.81 0.17
C GLN A 172 14.27 10.86 -0.72
N PHE A 173 13.73 9.71 -1.11
CA PHE A 173 14.42 8.72 -1.95
C PHE A 173 13.93 8.76 -3.40
N GLY A 174 14.89 8.74 -4.33
CA GLY A 174 14.72 8.85 -5.77
C GLY A 174 15.38 10.12 -6.28
N ALA A 175 16.18 10.01 -7.35
CA ALA A 175 16.95 11.10 -7.94
C ALA A 175 16.14 11.98 -8.92
N THR A 176 14.98 11.47 -9.35
CA THR A 176 14.19 12.00 -10.46
C THR A 176 12.93 12.72 -9.95
N HIS A 177 12.21 13.35 -10.88
CA HIS A 177 10.94 14.04 -10.61
C HIS A 177 11.07 15.14 -9.54
N LEU A 178 10.37 15.01 -8.41
CA LEU A 178 10.29 16.05 -7.38
C LEU A 178 11.58 16.24 -6.59
N ASN A 179 12.58 15.38 -6.81
CA ASN A 179 13.90 15.51 -6.21
C ASN A 179 14.95 16.08 -7.17
N GLU A 180 14.63 16.32 -8.45
CA GLU A 180 15.54 17.04 -9.35
C GLU A 180 15.81 18.45 -8.81
N GLY A 181 17.08 18.85 -8.73
CA GLY A 181 17.46 20.14 -8.12
C GLY A 181 17.54 20.13 -6.59
N THR A 182 17.38 18.98 -5.94
CA THR A 182 17.51 18.83 -4.47
C THR A 182 18.84 18.21 -4.04
N GLU A 183 19.84 18.15 -4.93
CA GLU A 183 21.13 17.46 -4.72
C GLU A 183 21.88 17.98 -3.48
N ALA A 184 21.69 19.27 -3.13
CA ALA A 184 22.24 19.86 -1.91
C ALA A 184 21.73 19.20 -0.62
N SER A 185 20.56 18.53 -0.65
CA SER A 185 19.98 17.78 0.46
C SER A 185 20.41 16.31 0.49
N TRP A 186 21.14 15.81 -0.51
CA TRP A 186 21.60 14.42 -0.61
C TRP A 186 22.92 14.25 0.15
N THR A 187 22.85 14.45 1.46
CA THR A 187 24.00 14.51 2.36
C THR A 187 24.81 13.21 2.38
N GLU A 188 26.15 13.32 2.25
CA GLU A 188 27.09 12.21 2.38
C GLU A 188 26.96 11.50 3.73
N GLU A 189 27.33 10.22 3.78
CA GLU A 189 27.19 9.33 4.96
C GLU A 189 25.75 9.11 5.46
N THR A 190 24.75 9.69 4.79
CA THR A 190 23.34 9.44 5.08
C THR A 190 22.70 8.55 4.01
N PRO A 191 21.59 7.87 4.31
CA PRO A 191 20.86 7.07 3.33
C PRO A 191 20.47 7.85 2.05
N LYS A 192 20.25 9.16 2.17
CA LYS A 192 19.88 10.05 1.05
C LYS A 192 20.97 10.20 0.01
N PHE A 193 22.22 9.92 0.35
CA PHE A 193 23.33 9.96 -0.60
C PHE A 193 23.12 8.99 -1.78
N ASN A 194 22.37 7.90 -1.58
CA ASN A 194 22.02 6.95 -2.63
C ASN A 194 21.23 7.58 -3.78
N ASN A 195 20.62 8.76 -3.60
CA ASN A 195 20.02 9.50 -4.73
C ASN A 195 21.05 9.81 -5.83
N PHE A 196 22.34 9.97 -5.53
CA PHE A 196 23.37 10.19 -6.54
C PHE A 196 23.58 9.00 -7.50
N LEU A 197 23.07 7.80 -7.16
CA LEU A 197 23.06 6.67 -8.09
C LEU A 197 22.17 6.94 -9.32
N GLY A 198 21.21 7.86 -9.20
CA GLY A 198 20.38 8.33 -10.30
C GLY A 198 19.18 7.44 -10.61
N TYR A 199 18.73 6.64 -9.64
CA TYR A 199 17.52 5.82 -9.75
C TYR A 199 16.27 6.52 -9.16
N GLU A 200 15.09 6.04 -9.52
CA GLU A 200 13.82 6.33 -8.86
C GLU A 200 13.79 5.83 -7.41
N GLY A 201 12.70 6.13 -6.72
CA GLY A 201 12.61 5.96 -5.28
C GLY A 201 12.62 4.50 -4.82
N LEU A 202 12.05 3.53 -5.56
CA LEU A 202 12.03 2.12 -5.13
C LEU A 202 13.43 1.51 -5.13
N GLU A 203 14.19 1.73 -6.20
CA GLU A 203 15.59 1.33 -6.29
C GLU A 203 16.41 1.99 -5.20
N THR A 204 16.28 3.32 -5.06
CA THR A 204 17.05 4.07 -4.07
C THR A 204 16.73 3.64 -2.64
N GLN A 205 15.45 3.43 -2.30
CA GLN A 205 15.05 3.04 -0.95
C GLN A 205 15.46 1.60 -0.63
N ALA A 206 15.41 0.68 -1.58
CA ALA A 206 15.83 -0.71 -1.36
C ALA A 206 17.35 -0.79 -1.12
N ILE A 207 18.16 -0.08 -1.92
CA ILE A 207 19.62 -0.02 -1.77
C ILE A 207 19.99 0.61 -0.42
N ALA A 208 19.37 1.76 -0.09
CA ALA A 208 19.60 2.45 1.17
C ALA A 208 19.15 1.59 2.37
N GLY A 209 17.99 0.94 2.26
CA GLY A 209 17.38 0.10 3.28
C GLY A 209 18.27 -1.06 3.70
N LEU A 210 18.96 -1.72 2.77
CA LEU A 210 19.94 -2.75 3.10
C LEU A 210 21.00 -2.25 4.09
N SER A 211 21.50 -1.03 3.91
CA SER A 211 22.50 -0.46 4.82
C SER A 211 21.90 0.07 6.13
N VAL A 212 20.76 0.76 6.06
CA VAL A 212 20.05 1.29 7.24
C VAL A 212 19.70 0.16 8.22
N HIS A 213 19.20 -0.95 7.69
CA HIS A 213 18.80 -2.11 8.45
C HIS A 213 19.93 -3.12 8.62
N ARG A 214 21.20 -2.73 8.40
CA ARG A 214 22.40 -3.56 8.65
C ARG A 214 22.39 -4.94 7.98
N MET A 215 21.69 -5.02 6.85
CA MET A 215 21.69 -6.16 5.96
C MET A 215 22.89 -6.08 5.00
N GLY A 216 23.33 -7.24 4.51
CA GLY A 216 24.44 -7.35 3.57
C GLY A 216 24.27 -8.54 2.64
N ILE A 217 25.09 -8.56 1.59
CA ILE A 217 25.17 -9.65 0.62
C ILE A 217 26.57 -10.24 0.78
N ASP A 218 26.62 -11.50 1.21
CA ASP A 218 27.85 -12.25 1.41
C ASP A 218 28.03 -13.25 0.27
N GLU A 219 29.20 -13.24 -0.35
CA GLU A 219 29.49 -14.06 -1.53
C GLU A 219 29.46 -15.55 -1.19
N ASP A 220 30.04 -15.96 -0.06
CA ASP A 220 30.06 -17.36 0.36
C ASP A 220 28.63 -17.86 0.66
N PHE A 221 27.83 -17.04 1.34
CA PHE A 221 26.40 -17.31 1.55
C PHE A 221 25.69 -17.51 0.22
N CYS A 222 25.80 -16.58 -0.73
CA CYS A 222 25.14 -16.70 -2.03
C CYS A 222 25.63 -17.91 -2.84
N ASN A 223 26.92 -18.22 -2.80
CA ASN A 223 27.53 -19.34 -3.50
C ASN A 223 27.19 -20.71 -2.88
N SER A 224 26.81 -20.74 -1.60
CA SER A 224 26.48 -21.97 -0.87
C SER A 224 25.04 -22.48 -1.10
N ASN A 225 24.19 -21.71 -1.78
CA ASN A 225 22.78 -22.04 -1.99
C ASN A 225 22.31 -21.60 -3.39
N THR A 226 20.99 -21.60 -3.63
CA THR A 226 20.42 -21.31 -4.96
C THR A 226 20.52 -19.84 -5.37
N TYR A 227 20.94 -18.92 -4.50
CA TYR A 227 21.19 -17.51 -4.87
C TYR A 227 22.24 -17.37 -5.97
N LYS A 228 23.26 -18.23 -6.03
CA LYS A 228 24.23 -18.22 -7.14
C LYS A 228 23.56 -18.22 -8.50
N GLN A 229 22.59 -19.13 -8.68
CA GLN A 229 21.84 -19.23 -9.92
C GLN A 229 20.93 -18.02 -10.11
N LEU A 230 20.18 -17.62 -9.08
CA LEU A 230 19.26 -16.48 -9.15
C LEU A 230 19.96 -15.16 -9.52
N PHE A 231 21.14 -14.88 -8.95
CA PHE A 231 21.95 -13.72 -9.31
C PHE A 231 22.46 -13.79 -10.75
N SER A 232 22.97 -14.96 -11.16
CA SER A 232 23.47 -15.16 -12.53
C SER A 232 22.38 -14.95 -13.59
N GLU A 233 21.15 -15.39 -13.31
CA GLU A 233 20.00 -15.23 -14.20
C GLU A 233 19.43 -13.81 -14.19
N ALA A 234 19.44 -13.12 -13.04
CA ALA A 234 18.96 -11.74 -12.93
C ALA A 234 19.89 -10.72 -13.60
N TYR A 235 21.20 -11.00 -13.63
CA TYR A 235 22.23 -10.10 -14.15
C TYR A 235 23.14 -10.79 -15.19
N PRO A 236 22.58 -11.21 -16.34
CA PRO A 236 23.35 -11.90 -17.35
C PRO A 236 24.46 -11.00 -17.88
N GLY A 237 25.71 -11.49 -17.81
CA GLY A 237 26.88 -10.78 -18.34
C GLY A 237 27.66 -9.95 -17.33
N LEU A 238 27.22 -9.85 -16.06
CA LEU A 238 28.10 -9.38 -14.99
C LEU A 238 29.11 -10.46 -14.61
N ALA A 239 30.33 -10.06 -14.26
CA ALA A 239 31.34 -10.97 -13.72
C ALA A 239 31.00 -11.33 -12.28
N ASP A 240 31.38 -12.53 -11.82
CA ASP A 240 31.08 -13.03 -10.47
C ASP A 240 31.43 -12.04 -9.35
N LYS A 241 32.60 -11.37 -9.47
CA LYS A 241 33.06 -10.36 -8.51
C LYS A 241 32.15 -9.12 -8.38
N ASP A 242 31.31 -8.88 -9.38
CA ASP A 242 30.41 -7.71 -9.46
C ASP A 242 28.94 -8.12 -9.26
N LEU A 243 28.62 -9.42 -9.15
CA LEU A 243 27.24 -9.91 -8.96
C LEU A 243 26.72 -9.57 -7.57
N TYR A 244 27.48 -9.93 -6.53
CA TYR A 244 27.05 -9.90 -5.13
C TYR A 244 27.30 -8.54 -4.49
N THR A 245 26.57 -7.52 -4.94
CA THR A 245 26.63 -6.17 -4.41
C THR A 245 25.32 -5.79 -3.74
N LYS A 246 25.38 -4.88 -2.76
CA LYS A 246 24.18 -4.27 -2.17
C LYS A 246 23.34 -3.53 -3.21
N GLU A 247 24.00 -2.91 -4.19
CA GLU A 247 23.30 -2.24 -5.29
C GLU A 247 22.47 -3.23 -6.10
N ASN A 248 23.07 -4.32 -6.60
CA ASN A 248 22.33 -5.34 -7.35
C ASN A 248 21.23 -5.99 -6.51
N ALA A 249 21.49 -6.32 -5.25
CA ALA A 249 20.44 -6.85 -4.37
C ALA A 249 19.28 -5.85 -4.17
N GLY A 250 19.58 -4.57 -3.95
CA GLY A 250 18.57 -3.52 -3.84
C GLY A 250 17.78 -3.33 -5.14
N LEU A 251 18.44 -3.38 -6.30
CA LEU A 251 17.78 -3.32 -7.61
C LEU A 251 16.85 -4.52 -7.85
N ALA A 252 17.25 -5.72 -7.42
CA ALA A 252 16.40 -6.90 -7.51
C ALA A 252 15.18 -6.78 -6.58
N ILE A 253 15.40 -6.35 -5.33
CA ILE A 253 14.32 -6.08 -4.37
C ILE A 253 13.33 -5.05 -4.93
N ALA A 254 13.81 -3.93 -5.46
CA ALA A 254 12.98 -2.91 -6.08
C ALA A 254 12.19 -3.43 -7.29
N ALA A 255 12.79 -4.32 -8.10
CA ALA A 255 12.08 -4.97 -9.19
C ALA A 255 10.90 -5.81 -8.68
N PHE A 256 11.08 -6.55 -7.57
CA PHE A 256 9.98 -7.25 -6.91
C PHE A 256 8.93 -6.28 -6.36
N GLU A 257 9.35 -5.20 -5.68
CA GLU A 257 8.44 -4.20 -5.13
C GLU A 257 7.54 -3.55 -6.19
N ARG A 258 8.06 -3.32 -7.41
CA ARG A 258 7.25 -2.85 -8.56
C ARG A 258 6.11 -3.79 -8.93
N THR A 259 6.24 -5.09 -8.67
CA THR A 259 5.23 -6.11 -8.99
C THR A 259 4.21 -6.34 -7.87
N MET A 260 4.43 -5.77 -6.68
CA MET A 260 3.52 -5.91 -5.53
C MET A 260 2.28 -5.02 -5.72
N ILE A 261 1.37 -5.43 -6.60
CA ILE A 261 0.19 -4.65 -7.01
C ILE A 261 -1.13 -5.31 -6.59
N SER A 262 -2.13 -4.51 -6.23
CA SER A 262 -3.45 -4.98 -5.74
C SER A 262 -4.47 -5.21 -6.86
N ASN A 263 -4.02 -5.78 -7.97
CA ASN A 263 -4.76 -5.86 -9.23
C ASN A 263 -5.92 -6.89 -9.26
N GLN A 264 -6.12 -7.67 -8.19
CA GLN A 264 -7.24 -8.62 -8.04
C GLN A 264 -8.35 -8.10 -7.12
N ALA A 265 -8.24 -6.87 -6.59
CA ALA A 265 -9.27 -6.25 -5.76
C ALA A 265 -10.61 -6.11 -6.51
N PRO A 266 -11.77 -6.15 -5.82
CA PRO A 266 -13.08 -6.04 -6.46
C PRO A 266 -13.25 -4.83 -7.39
N PHE A 267 -12.71 -3.66 -7.02
CA PHE A 267 -12.74 -2.47 -7.86
C PHE A 267 -11.95 -2.66 -9.16
N GLN A 268 -10.80 -3.34 -9.11
CA GLN A 268 -10.01 -3.68 -10.29
C GLN A 268 -10.74 -4.68 -11.20
N GLN A 269 -11.43 -5.67 -10.62
CA GLN A 269 -12.28 -6.59 -11.38
C GLN A 269 -13.47 -5.86 -12.04
N TRP A 270 -14.08 -4.91 -11.33
CA TRP A 270 -15.16 -4.08 -11.84
C TRP A 270 -14.71 -3.19 -13.00
N LEU A 271 -13.54 -2.52 -12.87
CA LEU A 271 -12.93 -1.73 -13.94
C LEU A 271 -12.65 -2.59 -15.19
N LYS A 272 -12.25 -3.85 -14.99
CA LYS A 272 -12.01 -4.85 -16.06
C LYS A 272 -13.29 -5.48 -16.62
N GLY A 273 -14.47 -4.97 -16.24
CA GLY A 273 -15.76 -5.33 -16.84
C GLY A 273 -16.62 -6.28 -16.02
N ASN A 274 -16.15 -6.77 -14.86
CA ASN A 274 -16.99 -7.58 -13.97
C ASN A 274 -17.90 -6.68 -13.11
N GLY A 275 -19.06 -6.28 -13.65
CA GLY A 275 -20.03 -5.42 -12.96
C GLY A 275 -20.55 -5.97 -11.61
N ASN A 276 -20.41 -7.27 -11.36
CA ASN A 276 -20.84 -7.94 -10.13
C ASN A 276 -19.72 -8.08 -9.09
N ALA A 277 -18.51 -7.56 -9.37
CA ALA A 277 -17.39 -7.66 -8.43
C ALA A 277 -17.61 -6.83 -7.16
N MET A 278 -18.31 -5.70 -7.27
CA MET A 278 -18.60 -4.81 -6.13
C MET A 278 -20.07 -4.88 -5.74
N PHE A 279 -20.33 -4.81 -4.43
CA PHE A 279 -21.67 -4.64 -3.89
C PHE A 279 -22.18 -3.21 -4.05
N ASP A 280 -23.50 -3.04 -3.97
CA ASP A 280 -24.19 -1.76 -4.14
C ASP A 280 -23.68 -0.65 -3.20
N ASP A 281 -23.40 -0.95 -1.93
CA ASP A 281 -22.86 0.03 -0.97
C ASP A 281 -21.42 0.44 -1.30
N GLU A 282 -20.64 -0.49 -1.85
CA GLU A 282 -19.26 -0.21 -2.28
C GLU A 282 -19.26 0.69 -3.52
N LYS A 283 -20.20 0.48 -4.45
CA LYS A 283 -20.40 1.37 -5.60
C LYS A 283 -20.84 2.77 -5.16
N ARG A 284 -21.74 2.89 -4.17
CA ARG A 284 -22.11 4.18 -3.57
C ARG A 284 -20.92 4.87 -2.91
N GLY A 285 -20.10 4.11 -2.18
CA GLY A 285 -18.84 4.60 -1.64
C GLY A 285 -17.90 5.13 -2.72
N ALA A 286 -17.72 4.39 -3.82
CA ALA A 286 -16.92 4.85 -4.95
C ALA A 286 -17.50 6.13 -5.59
N ILE A 287 -18.82 6.20 -5.78
CA ILE A 287 -19.50 7.41 -6.30
C ILE A 287 -19.25 8.62 -5.40
N LEU A 288 -19.25 8.45 -4.08
CA LEU A 288 -18.87 9.51 -3.13
C LEU A 288 -17.41 9.90 -3.30
N PHE A 289 -16.51 8.91 -3.40
CA PHE A 289 -15.06 9.09 -3.51
C PHE A 289 -14.67 9.92 -4.75
N PHE A 290 -15.25 9.57 -5.90
CA PHE A 290 -15.02 10.24 -7.20
C PHE A 290 -15.91 11.47 -7.42
N GLY A 291 -16.81 11.76 -6.49
CA GLY A 291 -17.79 12.84 -6.59
C GLY A 291 -17.80 13.73 -5.34
N LYS A 292 -18.89 13.63 -4.55
CA LYS A 292 -19.18 14.55 -3.44
C LYS A 292 -18.03 14.71 -2.44
N ALA A 293 -17.36 13.62 -2.07
CA ALA A 293 -16.31 13.62 -1.06
C ALA A 293 -14.95 14.13 -1.58
N LYS A 294 -14.79 14.24 -2.92
CA LYS A 294 -13.60 14.78 -3.59
C LYS A 294 -12.29 14.08 -3.24
N CYS A 295 -12.33 12.85 -2.73
CA CYS A 295 -11.13 12.08 -2.36
C CYS A 295 -10.18 11.89 -3.55
N VAL A 296 -10.74 11.73 -4.75
CA VAL A 296 -9.98 11.58 -6.00
C VAL A 296 -9.10 12.78 -6.34
N ASN A 297 -9.34 13.96 -5.78
CA ASN A 297 -8.52 15.14 -6.06
C ASN A 297 -7.05 14.98 -5.65
N CYS A 298 -6.78 14.10 -4.68
CA CYS A 298 -5.42 13.69 -4.30
C CYS A 298 -5.17 12.20 -4.57
N HIS A 299 -6.19 11.36 -4.40
CA HIS A 299 -6.06 9.90 -4.53
C HIS A 299 -6.55 9.42 -5.89
N THR A 300 -5.66 9.47 -6.89
CA THR A 300 -6.00 9.21 -8.29
C THR A 300 -5.10 8.15 -8.95
N GLY A 301 -5.37 7.84 -10.22
CA GLY A 301 -4.63 6.85 -10.99
C GLY A 301 -4.79 5.41 -10.49
N PRO A 302 -3.99 4.46 -10.99
CA PRO A 302 -4.20 3.03 -10.72
C PRO A 302 -4.13 2.69 -9.23
N ALA A 303 -3.17 3.27 -8.51
CA ALA A 303 -2.93 3.02 -7.09
C ALA A 303 -3.70 3.93 -6.13
N LEU A 304 -4.50 4.87 -6.65
CA LEU A 304 -5.18 5.91 -5.86
C LEU A 304 -4.19 6.67 -4.95
N ASN A 305 -3.04 7.02 -5.53
CA ASN A 305 -1.98 7.80 -4.91
C ASN A 305 -1.50 8.89 -5.86
N GLU A 306 -0.66 9.79 -5.36
CA GLU A 306 -0.08 10.83 -6.19
C GLU A 306 1.27 11.27 -5.62
N MET A 307 2.14 11.75 -6.51
CA MET A 307 3.39 12.44 -6.13
C MET A 307 3.09 13.89 -5.79
N ASN A 308 2.28 14.12 -4.75
CA ASN A 308 1.98 15.42 -4.16
C ASN A 308 2.10 15.34 -2.64
N PHE A 309 2.36 16.48 -1.98
CA PHE A 309 2.60 16.56 -0.55
C PHE A 309 1.66 17.55 0.10
N HIS A 310 0.93 17.11 1.13
CA HIS A 310 -0.07 17.92 1.82
C HIS A 310 0.14 17.92 3.33
N GLY A 311 -0.02 19.08 3.95
CA GLY A 311 -0.10 19.22 5.39
C GLY A 311 -1.55 19.06 5.82
N LEU A 312 -1.83 18.04 6.62
CA LEU A 312 -3.20 17.77 7.09
C LEU A 312 -3.35 17.89 8.59
N GLY A 313 -2.28 18.19 9.34
CA GLY A 313 -2.34 18.38 10.79
C GLY A 313 -2.56 17.09 11.59
N MET A 314 -2.21 15.93 11.04
CA MET A 314 -2.25 14.67 11.79
C MET A 314 -1.14 14.63 12.86
N LYS A 315 -1.39 13.94 13.97
CA LYS A 315 -0.38 13.70 15.01
C LYS A 315 0.78 12.86 14.48
N ASP A 316 1.96 13.10 15.05
CA ASP A 316 3.18 12.34 14.77
C ASP A 316 3.22 11.01 15.53
N LEU A 317 4.26 10.20 15.27
CA LEU A 317 4.41 8.89 15.87
C LEU A 317 4.90 9.00 17.32
N ASP A 318 3.98 8.78 18.27
CA ASP A 318 4.26 8.85 19.70
C ASP A 318 3.44 7.84 20.54
N GLY A 319 3.67 7.87 21.85
CA GLY A 319 2.90 7.13 22.84
C GLY A 319 3.54 5.82 23.32
N PRO A 320 2.82 5.03 24.14
CA PRO A 320 3.32 3.79 24.70
C PRO A 320 3.72 2.78 23.62
N GLY A 321 4.87 2.13 23.80
CA GLY A 321 5.38 1.13 22.85
C GLY A 321 6.00 1.70 21.58
N ILE A 322 6.20 3.03 21.54
CA ILE A 322 6.99 3.73 20.51
C ILE A 322 8.38 4.03 21.06
N TYR A 323 9.40 3.75 20.25
CA TYR A 323 10.81 3.86 20.60
C TYR A 323 11.56 4.75 19.62
N GLY A 324 12.61 5.41 20.09
CA GLY A 324 13.52 6.16 19.21
C GLY A 324 12.86 7.33 18.45
N THR A 325 11.68 7.80 18.84
CA THR A 325 11.07 9.02 18.31
C THR A 325 11.22 10.17 19.32
N ALA A 326 11.20 11.41 18.83
CA ALA A 326 11.17 12.60 19.66
C ALA A 326 10.43 13.73 18.92
N VAL A 327 9.95 14.71 19.68
CA VAL A 327 9.12 15.80 19.17
C VAL A 327 9.90 16.65 18.16
N ASP A 328 11.14 17.01 18.45
CA ASP A 328 11.99 17.89 17.63
C ASP A 328 12.69 17.20 16.44
N LYS A 329 12.40 15.92 16.19
CA LYS A 329 12.97 15.17 15.08
C LYS A 329 12.59 15.73 13.72
N VAL A 330 13.56 15.72 12.80
CA VAL A 330 13.45 16.31 11.45
C VAL A 330 12.36 15.62 10.61
N GLU A 331 12.12 14.33 10.88
CA GLU A 331 11.11 13.50 10.22
C GLU A 331 9.69 14.03 10.46
N ASN A 332 9.43 14.64 11.62
CA ASN A 332 8.12 15.25 11.92
C ASN A 332 7.82 16.47 11.05
N ARG A 333 8.84 17.07 10.42
CA ARG A 333 8.65 18.18 9.45
C ARG A 333 8.26 17.67 8.06
N GLY A 334 8.07 16.36 7.86
CA GLY A 334 7.66 15.79 6.58
C GLY A 334 8.64 16.15 5.46
N ARG A 335 8.11 16.59 4.31
CA ARG A 335 8.89 17.02 3.14
C ARG A 335 9.91 18.11 3.47
N GLY A 336 9.53 19.09 4.29
CA GLY A 336 10.41 20.19 4.71
C GLY A 336 11.62 19.74 5.54
N GLY A 337 11.55 18.57 6.19
CA GLY A 337 12.70 17.95 6.86
C GLY A 337 13.75 17.41 5.88
N PHE A 338 13.37 17.18 4.63
CA PHE A 338 14.28 16.78 3.56
C PHE A 338 14.73 17.96 2.69
N THR A 339 13.78 18.78 2.21
CA THR A 339 14.08 19.88 1.28
C THR A 339 14.72 21.08 1.97
N ASN A 340 14.60 21.17 3.30
CA ASN A 340 14.94 22.37 4.09
C ASN A 340 14.16 23.63 3.68
N ASN A 341 13.14 23.50 2.82
CA ASN A 341 12.24 24.58 2.45
C ASN A 341 11.14 24.72 3.51
N PRO A 342 10.99 25.90 4.16
CA PRO A 342 9.91 26.12 5.12
C PRO A 342 8.51 25.91 4.56
N ASP A 343 8.30 26.12 3.25
CA ASP A 343 7.00 25.93 2.60
C ASP A 343 6.62 24.45 2.45
N ASP A 344 7.55 23.53 2.67
CA ASP A 344 7.33 22.08 2.63
C ASP A 344 7.08 21.47 4.03
N ASN A 345 7.16 22.28 5.09
CA ASN A 345 7.05 21.78 6.45
C ASN A 345 5.70 21.10 6.71
N TYR A 346 5.76 19.94 7.37
CA TYR A 346 4.61 19.12 7.79
C TYR A 346 3.78 18.54 6.64
N LYS A 347 4.29 18.62 5.40
CA LYS A 347 3.64 18.02 4.24
C LYS A 347 4.12 16.59 4.05
N PHE A 348 3.18 15.67 3.86
CA PHE A 348 3.45 14.26 3.63
C PHE A 348 2.85 13.80 2.30
N LYS A 349 3.51 12.83 1.67
CA LYS A 349 3.12 12.25 0.39
C LYS A 349 1.74 11.60 0.49
N VAL A 350 0.93 11.73 -0.57
CA VAL A 350 -0.35 11.03 -0.68
C VAL A 350 -0.11 9.51 -0.82
N PRO A 351 -0.52 8.66 0.15
CA PRO A 351 -0.30 7.23 0.10
C PRO A 351 -1.32 6.51 -0.81
N GLN A 352 -0.99 5.28 -1.20
CA GLN A 352 -1.92 4.36 -1.88
C GLN A 352 -3.04 3.89 -0.94
N LEU A 353 -4.20 3.54 -1.49
CA LEU A 353 -5.41 3.21 -0.71
C LEU A 353 -5.86 1.74 -0.77
N TYR A 354 -5.14 0.86 -1.46
CA TYR A 354 -5.49 -0.56 -1.50
C TYR A 354 -4.98 -1.32 -0.28
N ASN A 355 -5.66 -2.41 0.06
CA ASN A 355 -5.27 -3.34 1.13
C ASN A 355 -5.04 -2.69 2.50
N LEU A 356 -5.78 -1.62 2.80
CA LEU A 356 -5.70 -0.92 4.08
C LEU A 356 -6.32 -1.71 5.24
N LYS A 357 -7.37 -2.50 4.97
CA LYS A 357 -8.18 -3.23 5.95
C LYS A 357 -7.40 -4.10 6.95
N ASP A 358 -6.28 -4.68 6.54
CA ASP A 358 -5.49 -5.58 7.40
C ASP A 358 -4.50 -4.84 8.32
N SER A 359 -4.46 -3.50 8.26
CA SER A 359 -3.65 -2.68 9.16
C SER A 359 -4.47 -2.11 10.32
N PRO A 360 -3.98 -2.21 11.57
CA PRO A 360 -4.69 -1.68 12.73
C PRO A 360 -4.44 -0.18 13.01
N PHE A 361 -3.50 0.46 12.31
CA PHE A 361 -3.13 1.86 12.55
C PHE A 361 -3.04 2.64 11.23
N TYR A 362 -3.37 3.93 11.21
CA TYR A 362 -3.35 4.78 10.01
C TYR A 362 -2.84 6.20 10.26
N GLY A 363 -2.48 6.90 9.17
CA GLY A 363 -1.77 8.18 9.19
C GLY A 363 -0.26 8.00 9.38
N HIS A 364 0.52 9.05 9.12
CA HIS A 364 1.98 8.97 9.27
C HIS A 364 2.42 8.71 10.72
N GLY A 365 1.64 9.21 11.70
CA GLY A 365 1.86 8.92 13.12
C GLY A 365 1.16 7.65 13.65
N GLY A 366 0.31 6.99 12.87
CA GLY A 366 -0.40 5.78 13.29
C GLY A 366 -1.46 6.00 14.38
N ASN A 367 -2.09 7.18 14.42
CA ASN A 367 -2.97 7.59 15.52
C ASN A 367 -4.45 7.23 15.32
N PHE A 368 -4.86 6.86 14.10
CA PHE A 368 -6.20 6.34 13.82
C PHE A 368 -6.19 4.82 13.81
N GLN A 369 -7.26 4.18 14.27
CA GLN A 369 -7.39 2.73 14.43
C GLN A 369 -8.27 2.08 13.36
N SER A 370 -8.95 2.88 12.53
CA SER A 370 -9.78 2.39 11.43
C SER A 370 -9.75 3.33 10.22
N VAL A 371 -10.08 2.81 9.04
CA VAL A 371 -10.31 3.64 7.84
C VAL A 371 -11.45 4.64 8.09
N LYS A 372 -12.48 4.21 8.81
CA LYS A 372 -13.62 5.05 9.19
C LYS A 372 -13.19 6.30 9.97
N GLU A 373 -12.32 6.14 10.97
CA GLU A 373 -11.80 7.27 11.76
C GLU A 373 -11.02 8.26 10.87
N VAL A 374 -10.25 7.78 9.91
CA VAL A 374 -9.55 8.65 8.95
C VAL A 374 -10.56 9.43 8.09
N ILE A 375 -11.63 8.79 7.63
CA ILE A 375 -12.69 9.47 6.85
C ILE A 375 -13.43 10.49 7.71
N GLU A 376 -13.76 10.17 8.97
CA GLU A 376 -14.38 11.09 9.91
C GLU A 376 -13.48 12.32 10.18
N TYR A 377 -12.19 12.09 10.38
CA TYR A 377 -11.19 13.15 10.52
C TYR A 377 -11.16 14.07 9.30
N LYS A 378 -11.16 13.50 8.09
CA LYS A 378 -11.20 14.26 6.83
C LYS A 378 -12.52 15.01 6.65
N ASN A 379 -13.64 14.42 7.06
CA ASN A 379 -14.96 15.03 7.00
C ASN A 379 -15.12 16.23 7.94
N GLN A 380 -14.51 16.17 9.13
CA GLN A 380 -14.51 17.26 10.11
C GLN A 380 -13.50 18.36 9.77
N ALA A 381 -12.35 17.97 9.21
CA ALA A 381 -11.24 18.85 8.85
C ALA A 381 -10.70 19.70 10.01
N ILE A 382 -10.56 19.08 11.19
CA ILE A 382 -9.97 19.70 12.38
C ILE A 382 -8.57 19.13 12.59
N PRO A 383 -7.49 19.93 12.48
CA PRO A 383 -6.13 19.44 12.73
C PRO A 383 -5.95 19.03 14.19
N GLU A 384 -5.12 18.01 14.44
CA GLU A 384 -4.83 17.47 15.78
C GLU A 384 -3.41 17.79 16.29
N ASN A 385 -2.55 18.35 15.43
CA ASN A 385 -1.17 18.64 15.73
C ASN A 385 -0.95 20.16 15.79
N ASP A 386 -0.88 20.69 17.01
CA ASP A 386 -0.74 22.13 17.30
C ASP A 386 0.54 22.76 16.72
N ARG A 387 1.49 21.93 16.26
CA ARG A 387 2.74 22.38 15.64
C ARG A 387 2.59 22.69 14.16
N VAL A 388 1.49 22.26 13.54
CA VAL A 388 1.19 22.51 12.13
C VAL A 388 0.38 23.81 12.06
N PRO A 389 0.97 24.94 11.65
CA PRO A 389 0.23 26.19 11.57
C PRO A 389 -0.80 26.12 10.44
N GLN A 390 -1.87 26.91 10.54
CA GLN A 390 -2.92 26.98 9.52
C GLN A 390 -2.38 27.23 8.10
N SER A 391 -1.29 28.01 7.98
CA SER A 391 -0.63 28.31 6.69
C SER A 391 0.05 27.11 6.02
N GLN A 392 0.22 26.00 6.74
CA GLN A 392 0.79 24.75 6.21
C GLN A 392 -0.29 23.69 5.93
N LEU A 393 -1.55 23.97 6.27
CA LEU A 393 -2.65 23.06 5.97
C LEU A 393 -3.06 23.20 4.50
N SER A 394 -3.43 22.06 3.89
CA SER A 394 -3.95 22.04 2.52
C SER A 394 -5.23 22.86 2.40
N ASP A 395 -5.39 23.59 1.31
CA ASP A 395 -6.62 24.34 1.01
C ASP A 395 -7.84 23.42 0.82
N GLU A 396 -7.60 22.15 0.49
CA GLU A 396 -8.61 21.10 0.36
C GLU A 396 -9.00 20.44 1.68
N PHE A 397 -8.29 20.72 2.78
CA PHE A 397 -8.62 20.20 4.11
C PHE A 397 -9.73 21.03 4.75
N VAL A 398 -10.95 20.84 4.23
CA VAL A 398 -12.18 21.55 4.64
C VAL A 398 -13.30 20.56 4.95
N PRO A 399 -14.29 20.94 5.77
CA PRO A 399 -15.41 20.04 6.09
C PRO A 399 -16.14 19.55 4.85
N LEU A 400 -16.38 18.25 4.75
CA LEU A 400 -16.95 17.62 3.55
C LEU A 400 -18.49 17.49 3.61
N GLY A 401 -19.10 17.64 4.79
CA GLY A 401 -20.55 17.58 4.97
C GLY A 401 -21.14 16.19 4.67
N LEU A 402 -20.36 15.13 4.93
CA LEU A 402 -20.79 13.75 4.77
C LEU A 402 -21.64 13.31 5.97
N THR A 403 -22.71 12.59 5.69
CA THR A 403 -23.55 11.92 6.69
C THR A 403 -22.88 10.65 7.20
N GLY A 404 -23.37 10.11 8.33
CA GLY A 404 -22.86 8.84 8.86
C GLY A 404 -22.99 7.66 7.90
N GLU A 405 -24.06 7.65 7.08
CA GLU A 405 -24.27 6.62 6.05
C GLU A 405 -23.25 6.76 4.89
N GLU A 406 -23.01 7.99 4.43
CA GLU A 406 -22.02 8.25 3.38
C GLU A 406 -20.60 7.87 3.83
N ILE A 407 -20.26 8.14 5.10
CA ILE A 407 -18.99 7.71 5.70
C ILE A 407 -18.90 6.18 5.73
N ALA A 408 -19.99 5.49 6.10
CA ALA A 408 -20.02 4.03 6.11
C ALA A 408 -19.84 3.42 4.71
N GLN A 409 -20.48 4.01 3.69
CA GLN A 409 -20.34 3.59 2.29
C GLN A 409 -18.92 3.82 1.76
N LEU A 410 -18.33 4.99 2.02
CA LEU A 410 -16.91 5.27 1.70
C LEU A 410 -15.97 4.28 2.39
N THR A 411 -16.24 3.96 3.66
CA THR A 411 -15.45 2.98 4.41
C THR A 411 -15.51 1.61 3.73
N ARG A 412 -16.69 1.14 3.32
CA ARG A 412 -16.85 -0.15 2.60
C ARG A 412 -16.11 -0.16 1.26
N PHE A 413 -16.15 0.95 0.51
CA PHE A 413 -15.38 1.06 -0.72
C PHE A 413 -13.87 0.86 -0.45
N ILE A 414 -13.30 1.59 0.50
CA ILE A 414 -11.87 1.52 0.80
C ILE A 414 -11.48 0.17 1.41
N GLU A 415 -12.26 -0.35 2.38
CA GLU A 415 -11.91 -1.57 3.09
C GLU A 415 -12.19 -2.85 2.32
N ASN A 416 -13.20 -2.88 1.44
CA ASN A 416 -13.60 -4.12 0.74
C ASN A 416 -13.37 -4.03 -0.77
N ALA A 417 -13.78 -2.96 -1.43
CA ALA A 417 -13.63 -2.88 -2.89
C ALA A 417 -12.17 -2.68 -3.32
N LEU A 418 -11.34 -2.06 -2.49
CA LEU A 418 -9.89 -1.93 -2.70
C LEU A 418 -9.07 -3.05 -2.01
N TYR A 419 -9.73 -4.13 -1.58
CA TYR A 419 -9.07 -5.23 -0.87
C TYR A 419 -8.78 -6.41 -1.79
N ASP A 420 -7.50 -6.63 -2.07
CA ASP A 420 -7.04 -7.85 -2.73
C ASP A 420 -6.72 -8.92 -1.68
N ALA A 421 -7.57 -9.93 -1.55
CA ALA A 421 -7.42 -10.97 -0.53
C ALA A 421 -6.25 -11.95 -0.80
N ASN A 422 -5.63 -11.93 -1.99
CA ASN A 422 -4.66 -12.94 -2.42
C ASN A 422 -3.22 -12.44 -2.33
N LEU A 423 -2.85 -11.66 -1.31
CA LEU A 423 -1.49 -11.11 -1.19
C LEU A 423 -0.40 -12.16 -0.94
N ASN A 424 -0.77 -13.35 -0.46
CA ASN A 424 0.17 -14.45 -0.24
C ASN A 424 0.87 -14.94 -1.52
N ARG A 425 0.35 -14.60 -2.71
CA ARG A 425 1.01 -14.86 -4.00
C ARG A 425 2.39 -14.19 -4.12
N TYR A 426 2.66 -13.18 -3.30
CA TYR A 426 3.93 -12.46 -3.27
C TYR A 426 4.95 -13.08 -2.31
N ASN A 427 4.55 -14.05 -1.49
CA ASN A 427 5.46 -14.73 -0.58
C ASN A 427 6.20 -15.86 -1.31
N PRO A 428 7.48 -16.10 -1.02
CA PRO A 428 8.13 -17.34 -1.42
C PRO A 428 7.48 -18.54 -0.70
N ILE A 429 7.62 -19.73 -1.26
CA ILE A 429 7.21 -20.97 -0.57
C ILE A 429 8.26 -21.32 0.49
N THR A 430 9.54 -21.22 0.12
CA THR A 430 10.71 -21.40 0.97
C THR A 430 11.81 -20.45 0.51
N LEU A 431 12.72 -20.07 1.41
CA LEU A 431 13.91 -19.30 1.04
C LEU A 431 15.04 -20.21 0.52
N PRO A 432 15.89 -19.71 -0.40
CA PRO A 432 17.13 -20.36 -0.82
C PRO A 432 18.03 -20.82 0.34
N SER A 433 18.08 -20.05 1.42
CA SER A 433 18.87 -20.35 2.62
C SER A 433 18.27 -21.46 3.50
N GLY A 434 16.98 -21.77 3.32
CA GLY A 434 16.20 -22.60 4.23
C GLY A 434 15.82 -21.90 5.54
N PHE A 435 16.16 -20.62 5.74
CA PHE A 435 15.71 -19.87 6.91
C PHE A 435 14.20 -19.58 6.89
N CYS A 436 13.67 -19.28 8.06
CA CYS A 436 12.28 -18.87 8.18
C CYS A 436 12.07 -17.41 7.75
N PHE A 437 10.88 -17.10 7.23
CA PHE A 437 10.46 -15.74 6.92
C PHE A 437 9.04 -15.50 7.49
N PRO A 438 8.66 -14.24 7.81
CA PRO A 438 9.44 -13.01 7.64
C PRO A 438 10.58 -12.83 8.66
N ASN A 439 10.56 -13.62 9.74
CA ASN A 439 11.61 -13.63 10.77
C ASN A 439 12.04 -15.06 11.10
N ASN A 440 13.26 -15.18 11.64
CA ASN A 440 13.92 -16.46 11.88
C ASN A 440 14.41 -16.62 13.34
N ASP A 441 13.95 -15.76 14.25
CA ASP A 441 14.11 -15.96 15.69
C ASP A 441 13.23 -17.13 16.20
N ASN A 442 13.62 -17.74 17.31
CA ASN A 442 12.96 -18.95 17.84
C ASN A 442 11.48 -18.74 18.18
N PHE A 443 11.08 -17.53 18.62
CA PHE A 443 9.68 -17.25 18.93
C PHE A 443 8.87 -17.19 17.65
N THR A 444 9.36 -16.49 16.62
CA THR A 444 8.68 -16.47 15.32
C THR A 444 8.56 -17.87 14.70
N LYS A 445 9.60 -18.71 14.80
CA LYS A 445 9.53 -20.10 14.31
C LYS A 445 8.39 -20.89 14.96
N ASN A 446 8.19 -20.69 16.26
CA ASN A 446 7.07 -21.29 16.98
C ASN A 446 5.73 -20.68 16.57
N ASP A 447 5.64 -19.35 16.47
CA ASP A 447 4.42 -18.63 16.07
C ASP A 447 3.93 -19.08 14.69
N LEU A 448 4.87 -19.34 13.77
CA LEU A 448 4.59 -19.61 12.36
C LEU A 448 4.70 -21.09 11.96
N GLY A 449 5.14 -21.97 12.86
CA GLY A 449 5.29 -23.40 12.58
C GLY A 449 6.42 -23.70 11.58
N CYS A 450 7.53 -22.99 11.71
CA CYS A 450 8.62 -22.94 10.74
C CYS A 450 9.91 -23.47 11.40
N ASN A 451 9.99 -24.79 11.55
CA ASN A 451 11.07 -25.50 12.27
C ASN A 451 11.98 -26.28 11.34
#